data_AF-A0A2D8XFY1-F1
#
_entry.id   AF-A0A2D8XFY1-F1
#
_cell.length_a   1.000
_cell.length_b   1.000
_cell.length_c   1.000
_cell.angle_alpha   90.00
_cell.angle_beta   90.00
_cell.angle_gamma   90.00
#
_symmetry.space_group_name_H-M   'P 1'
#
loop_
_entity.id
_entity.type
_entity.pdbx_description
1 polymer ?
#
loop_
_entity_poly.entity_id
_entity_poly.type
_entity_poly.pdbx_seq_one_letter_code
_entity_poly.pdbx_strand_id
1 'polypeptide(L)'
;MISKVLRYLVLAVTGAVLSGCIYSGGAETVKHMDPAVAKGAHVDSINVTIANGVKGRELATIMPQVLRQELNTCATGSQPLRLEVNVTRFKGQNAAMTILLGDGAELQGTAKLI
;
A
#
# COMPACT_ATOMS: atom_id res chain seq x y z
N MET A 1 20.99 -38.73 -35.50
CA MET A 1 19.59 -38.34 -35.16
C MET A 1 19.40 -38.61 -33.67
N ILE A 2 18.53 -37.86 -32.96
CA ILE A 2 18.53 -37.58 -31.49
C ILE A 2 19.44 -36.38 -31.13
N SER A 3 19.38 -35.17 -31.71
CA SER A 3 18.30 -34.22 -32.02
C SER A 3 17.31 -33.93 -30.87
N LYS A 4 17.56 -32.79 -30.21
CA LYS A 4 16.58 -31.81 -29.69
C LYS A 4 15.98 -31.92 -28.27
N VAL A 5 16.18 -32.99 -27.50
CA VAL A 5 15.48 -33.11 -26.19
C VAL A 5 16.21 -32.42 -25.02
N LEU A 6 17.51 -32.18 -25.11
CA LEU A 6 18.31 -31.73 -23.95
C LEU A 6 18.45 -30.20 -23.79
N ARG A 7 17.76 -29.39 -24.62
CA ARG A 7 17.90 -27.91 -24.61
C ARG A 7 16.69 -27.15 -24.09
N TYR A 8 15.63 -27.84 -23.66
CA TYR A 8 14.37 -27.19 -23.27
C TYR A 8 14.09 -27.17 -21.76
N LEU A 9 14.98 -27.69 -20.91
CA LEU A 9 14.72 -27.82 -19.47
C LEU A 9 15.17 -26.60 -18.63
N VAL A 10 15.60 -25.51 -19.26
CA VAL A 10 16.01 -24.28 -18.55
C VAL A 10 15.37 -23.07 -19.24
N LEU A 11 14.04 -22.99 -19.21
CA LEU A 11 13.36 -21.74 -19.53
C LEU A 11 12.27 -21.46 -18.50
N ALA A 12 12.55 -20.44 -17.70
CA ALA A 12 11.58 -19.51 -17.12
C ALA A 12 10.63 -20.06 -16.03
N VAL A 13 11.20 -20.55 -14.92
CA VAL A 13 10.60 -20.34 -13.60
C VAL A 13 11.05 -18.96 -13.11
N THR A 14 10.39 -17.90 -13.55
CA THR A 14 10.58 -16.52 -13.02
C THR A 14 9.41 -15.65 -13.47
N GLY A 15 8.20 -16.04 -13.05
CA GLY A 15 6.98 -15.35 -13.46
C GLY A 15 5.88 -15.45 -12.41
N ALA A 16 6.20 -15.34 -11.13
CA ALA A 16 5.19 -15.42 -10.07
C ALA A 16 5.64 -14.80 -8.75
N VAL A 17 6.18 -13.57 -8.73
CA VAL A 17 6.38 -12.85 -7.45
C VAL A 17 6.24 -11.32 -7.63
N LEU A 18 5.12 -10.84 -8.17
CA LEU A 18 4.82 -9.38 -8.16
C LEU A 18 3.39 -9.05 -7.75
N SER A 19 2.58 -10.02 -7.32
CA SER A 19 1.19 -9.80 -6.87
C SER A 19 1.07 -9.35 -5.41
N GLY A 20 2.10 -8.72 -4.84
CA GLY A 20 2.23 -8.55 -3.38
C GLY A 20 1.78 -7.23 -2.76
N CYS A 21 1.61 -6.14 -3.52
CA CYS A 21 1.31 -4.82 -2.93
C CYS A 21 -0.03 -4.20 -3.36
N ILE A 22 -0.99 -5.00 -3.86
CA ILE A 22 -2.37 -4.52 -4.06
C ILE A 22 -3.21 -4.96 -2.86
N TYR A 23 -3.09 -4.21 -1.77
CA TYR A 23 -4.04 -4.28 -0.66
C TYR A 23 -5.38 -3.70 -1.14
N SER A 24 -6.32 -4.58 -1.51
CA SER A 24 -7.73 -4.23 -1.77
C SER A 24 -8.45 -3.93 -0.45
N GLY A 25 -8.15 -2.77 0.13
CA GLY A 25 -9.10 -2.07 1.01
C GLY A 25 -10.02 -1.23 0.13
N GLY A 26 -11.33 -1.25 0.39
CA GLY A 26 -12.35 -0.55 -0.39
C GLY A 26 -12.16 0.97 -0.43
N ALA A 27 -11.22 1.42 -1.27
CA ALA A 27 -10.92 2.81 -1.52
C ALA A 27 -11.46 3.17 -2.91
N GLU A 28 -12.23 4.26 -2.96
CA GLU A 28 -12.75 4.80 -4.21
C GLU A 28 -11.61 5.15 -5.17
N THR A 29 -11.71 4.63 -6.39
CA THR A 29 -10.92 4.97 -7.59
C THR A 29 -9.41 5.15 -7.38
N VAL A 30 -8.69 4.03 -7.23
CA VAL A 30 -7.21 4.01 -7.29
C VAL A 30 -6.76 4.37 -8.71
N LYS A 31 -6.12 5.54 -8.87
CA LYS A 31 -5.47 5.89 -10.14
C LYS A 31 -4.18 5.09 -10.27
N HIS A 32 -4.11 4.22 -11.28
CA HIS A 32 -2.92 3.41 -11.52
C HIS A 32 -1.69 4.28 -11.87
N MET A 33 -0.57 3.99 -11.20
CA MET A 33 0.74 4.48 -11.53
C MET A 33 1.32 3.69 -12.71
N ASP A 34 2.15 4.33 -13.52
CA ASP A 34 2.86 3.64 -14.59
C ASP A 34 3.74 2.51 -14.01
N PRO A 35 3.67 1.27 -14.54
CA PRO A 35 4.40 0.13 -14.00
C PRO A 35 5.93 0.28 -14.03
N ALA A 36 6.49 1.06 -14.96
CA ALA A 36 7.92 1.32 -15.02
C ALA A 36 8.36 2.26 -13.89
N VAL A 37 7.52 3.25 -13.57
CA VAL A 37 7.75 4.16 -12.43
C VAL A 37 7.59 3.40 -11.12
N ALA A 38 6.54 2.59 -10.97
CA ALA A 38 6.28 1.83 -9.74
C ALA A 38 7.41 0.85 -9.39
N LYS A 39 8.03 0.20 -10.39
CA LYS A 39 9.19 -0.70 -10.18
C LYS A 39 10.46 0.02 -9.78
N GLY A 40 10.64 1.26 -10.23
CA GLY A 40 11.79 2.10 -9.93
C GLY A 40 11.64 2.93 -8.67
N ALA A 41 10.45 2.98 -8.07
CA ALA A 41 10.12 3.86 -6.97
C ALA A 41 10.58 3.35 -5.60
N HIS A 42 10.97 4.30 -4.75
CA HIS A 42 11.19 4.17 -3.33
C HIS A 42 10.51 5.32 -2.60
N VAL A 43 9.92 5.07 -1.44
CA VAL A 43 9.24 6.11 -0.67
C VAL A 43 10.20 6.68 0.37
N ASP A 44 10.76 7.84 0.07
CA ASP A 44 11.76 8.51 0.91
C ASP A 44 11.10 9.22 2.11
N SER A 45 9.96 9.87 1.85
CA SER A 45 9.22 10.64 2.85
C SER A 45 7.73 10.32 2.83
N ILE A 46 7.14 10.26 4.02
CA ILE A 46 5.70 10.02 4.23
C ILE A 46 5.17 11.15 5.09
N ASN A 47 4.21 11.91 4.56
CA ASN A 47 3.53 12.96 5.30
C ASN A 47 2.07 12.56 5.52
N VAL A 48 1.64 12.50 6.77
CA VAL A 48 0.27 12.16 7.15
C VAL A 48 -0.38 13.37 7.79
N THR A 49 -1.44 13.88 7.16
CA THR A 49 -2.23 14.99 7.68
C THR A 49 -3.61 14.46 8.09
N ILE A 50 -4.09 14.90 9.26
CA ILE A 50 -5.42 14.59 9.76
C ILE A 50 -6.25 15.87 9.66
N ALA A 51 -7.38 15.82 8.95
CA ALA A 51 -8.24 16.98 8.78
C ALA A 51 -8.78 17.49 10.14
N ASN A 52 -9.00 18.80 10.23
CA ASN A 52 -9.50 19.42 11.46
C ASN A 52 -10.86 18.81 11.85
N GLY A 53 -11.03 18.52 13.15
CA GLY A 53 -12.26 17.91 13.67
C GLY A 53 -12.35 16.38 13.53
N VAL A 54 -11.37 15.74 12.88
CA VAL A 54 -11.28 14.27 12.81
C VAL A 54 -10.60 13.74 14.09
N LYS A 55 -11.21 12.71 14.69
CA LYS A 55 -10.63 12.00 15.85
C LYS A 55 -9.43 11.17 15.39
N GLY A 56 -8.58 10.71 16.31
CA GLY A 56 -7.45 9.83 15.95
C GLY A 56 -6.19 10.58 15.51
N ARG A 57 -5.83 11.68 16.19
CA ARG A 57 -4.63 12.47 15.83
C ARG A 57 -3.34 11.68 16.00
N GLU A 58 -3.34 10.65 16.83
CA GLU A 58 -2.26 9.66 16.98
C GLU A 58 -1.92 8.93 15.67
N LEU A 59 -2.86 8.86 14.71
CA LEU A 59 -2.60 8.28 13.39
C LEU A 59 -1.51 9.03 12.63
N ALA A 60 -1.38 10.35 12.83
CA ALA A 60 -0.31 11.15 12.22
C ALA A 60 1.09 10.67 12.65
N THR A 61 1.20 10.02 13.80
CA THR A 61 2.46 9.49 14.35
C THR A 61 2.66 8.02 13.97
N ILE A 62 1.60 7.21 14.02
CA ILE A 62 1.68 5.76 13.85
C ILE A 62 1.70 5.37 12.37
N MET A 63 0.83 5.98 11.54
CA MET A 63 0.70 5.62 10.13
C MET A 63 2.00 5.78 9.33
N PRO A 64 2.81 6.84 9.49
CA PRO A 64 4.07 6.94 8.76
C PRO A 64 5.00 5.75 9.03
N GLN A 65 5.06 5.25 10.26
CA GLN A 65 5.93 4.13 10.62
C GLN A 65 5.45 2.82 9.98
N VAL A 66 4.16 2.52 10.10
CA VAL A 66 3.56 1.31 9.52
C VAL A 66 3.67 1.33 8.00
N LEU A 67 3.33 2.46 7.37
CA LEU A 67 3.44 2.63 5.92
C LEU A 67 4.89 2.48 5.46
N ARG A 68 5.86 3.03 6.18
CA ARG A 68 7.28 2.88 5.83
C ARG A 68 7.73 1.43 5.92
N GLN A 69 7.30 0.70 6.96
CA GLN A 69 7.63 -0.71 7.12
C GLN A 69 7.09 -1.54 5.95
N GLU A 70 5.82 -1.36 5.59
CA GLU A 70 5.19 -2.08 4.48
C GLU A 70 5.78 -1.69 3.13
N LEU A 71 5.94 -0.39 2.86
CA LEU A 71 6.47 0.09 1.58
C LEU A 71 7.92 -0.30 1.36
N ASN A 72 8.74 -0.42 2.43
CA ASN A 72 10.10 -0.91 2.30
C ASN A 72 10.18 -2.38 1.83
N THR A 73 9.10 -3.16 1.97
CA THR A 73 9.08 -4.55 1.47
C THR A 73 8.91 -4.63 -0.05
N CYS A 74 8.33 -3.61 -0.70
CA CYS A 74 8.02 -3.68 -2.14
C CYS A 74 8.46 -2.46 -2.99
N ALA A 75 8.71 -1.29 -2.40
CA ALA A 75 9.20 -0.09 -3.06
C ALA A 75 10.71 0.10 -2.80
N THR A 76 11.52 -0.84 -3.32
CA THR A 76 12.97 -0.91 -3.14
C THR A 76 13.76 -0.26 -4.29
N GLY A 77 13.08 0.50 -5.15
CA GLY A 77 13.69 1.15 -6.29
C GLY A 77 14.65 2.30 -5.91
N SER A 78 15.20 2.98 -6.91
CA SER A 78 16.16 4.07 -6.72
C SER A 78 15.57 5.47 -6.91
N GLN A 79 14.35 5.60 -7.41
CA GLN A 79 13.66 6.87 -7.60
C GLN A 79 12.93 7.28 -6.31
N PRO A 80 13.33 8.37 -5.64
CA PRO A 80 12.68 8.81 -4.42
C PRO A 80 11.33 9.47 -4.75
N LEU A 81 10.27 8.98 -4.13
CA LEU A 81 8.92 9.54 -4.13
C LEU A 81 8.51 9.96 -2.72
N ARG A 82 7.56 10.88 -2.66
CA ARG A 82 6.92 11.30 -1.41
C ARG A 82 5.48 10.81 -1.38
N LEU A 83 5.10 10.16 -0.28
CA LEU A 83 3.73 9.75 -0.03
C LEU A 83 3.03 10.80 0.84
N GLU A 84 1.98 11.41 0.29
CA GLU A 84 1.09 12.31 1.01
C GLU A 84 -0.23 11.60 1.32
N VAL A 85 -0.53 11.47 2.60
CA VAL A 85 -1.78 10.91 3.10
C VAL A 85 -2.58 12.00 3.80
N ASN A 86 -3.83 12.15 3.41
CA ASN A 86 -4.77 13.06 4.06
C ASN A 86 -5.97 12.27 4.56
N VAL A 87 -6.15 12.21 5.87
CA VAL A 87 -7.26 11.51 6.53
C VAL A 87 -8.40 12.49 6.77
N THR A 88 -9.55 12.23 6.17
CA THR A 88 -10.75 13.08 6.24
C THR A 88 -11.83 12.50 7.15
N ARG A 89 -11.80 11.19 7.41
CA ARG A 89 -12.69 10.54 8.37
C ARG A 89 -11.96 9.43 9.11
N PHE A 90 -12.14 9.37 10.42
CA PHE A 90 -11.69 8.26 11.23
C PHE A 90 -12.70 7.93 12.31
N LYS A 91 -13.02 6.64 12.40
CA LYS A 91 -13.83 6.02 13.44
C LYS A 91 -13.07 4.78 13.92
N GLY A 92 -12.51 4.85 15.12
CA GLY A 92 -11.92 3.67 15.76
C GLY A 92 -13.00 2.63 16.09
N GLN A 93 -12.63 1.36 16.04
CA GLN A 93 -13.53 0.27 16.47
C GLN A 93 -13.80 0.37 17.97
N ASN A 94 -15.07 0.33 18.34
CA ASN A 94 -15.49 0.10 19.72
C ASN A 94 -15.95 -1.34 19.84
N ALA A 95 -15.13 -2.20 20.45
CA ALA A 95 -15.38 -3.64 20.56
C ALA A 95 -16.77 -3.98 21.15
N ALA A 96 -17.28 -3.18 22.09
CA ALA A 96 -18.60 -3.39 22.69
C ALA A 96 -19.74 -3.09 21.68
N MET A 97 -19.58 -2.05 20.86
CA MET A 97 -20.56 -1.70 19.82
C MET A 97 -20.44 -2.58 18.56
N THR A 98 -19.25 -3.09 18.24
CA THR A 98 -19.05 -4.06 17.17
C THR A 98 -19.85 -5.33 17.42
N ILE A 99 -19.83 -5.85 18.65
CA ILE A 99 -20.54 -7.09 19.02
C ILE A 99 -22.05 -6.89 19.09
N LEU A 100 -22.52 -5.74 19.60
CA LEU A 100 -23.95 -5.51 19.85
C LEU A 100 -24.71 -4.92 18.66
N LEU A 101 -24.05 -4.11 17.83
CA LEU A 101 -24.71 -3.31 16.78
C LEU A 101 -24.02 -3.45 15.41
N GLY A 102 -22.97 -4.26 15.29
CA GLY A 102 -22.21 -4.40 14.05
C GLY A 102 -21.39 -3.16 13.69
N ASP A 103 -20.90 -2.43 14.70
CA ASP A 103 -20.10 -1.23 14.44
C ASP A 103 -18.71 -1.54 13.84
N GLY A 104 -18.31 -0.77 12.83
CA GLY A 104 -17.08 -0.95 12.07
C GLY A 104 -16.04 0.15 12.31
N ALA A 105 -14.78 -0.16 12.00
CA ALA A 105 -13.75 0.87 11.88
C ALA A 105 -13.92 1.57 10.54
N GLU A 106 -13.79 2.89 10.53
CA GLU A 106 -13.86 3.67 9.32
C GLU A 106 -12.59 4.52 9.21
N LEU A 107 -11.92 4.44 8.06
CA LEU A 107 -10.81 5.30 7.71
C LEU A 107 -11.03 5.76 6.27
N GLN A 108 -11.26 7.06 6.08
CA GLN A 108 -11.41 7.67 4.75
C GLN A 108 -10.36 8.76 4.56
N GLY A 109 -9.89 8.88 3.32
CA GLY A 109 -8.85 9.84 2.99
C GLY A 109 -8.32 9.65 1.58
N THR A 110 -7.25 10.38 1.26
CA THR A 110 -6.53 10.26 -0.01
C THR A 110 -5.07 9.92 0.26
N ALA A 111 -4.51 9.02 -0.54
CA ALA A 111 -3.08 8.77 -0.60
C ALA A 111 -2.56 9.14 -2.00
N LYS A 112 -1.52 9.97 -2.07
CA LYS A 112 -0.92 10.45 -3.33
C LYS A 112 0.60 10.25 -3.27
N LEU A 113 1.14 9.69 -4.34
CA LEU A 113 2.59 9.63 -4.56
C LEU A 113 2.96 10.78 -5.49
N ILE A 114 3.91 11.60 -5.05
CA ILE A 114 4.45 12.75 -5.79
C ILE A 114 5.97 12.66 -5.92
#